data_AF-D7DQ29-F1
#
_entry.id   AF-D7DQ29-F1
#
_cell.length_a   1.000
_cell.length_b   1.000
_cell.length_c   1.000
_cell.angle_alpha   90.00
_cell.angle_beta   90.00
_cell.angle_gamma   90.00
#
_symmetry.space_group_name_H-M   'P 1'
#
loop_
_entity.id
_entity.type
_entity.pdbx_description
1 polymer ?
#
loop_
_entity_poly.entity_id
_entity_poly.type
_entity_poly.pdbx_seq_one_letter_code
_entity_poly.pdbx_strand_id
1 'polypeptide(L)'
;MLKHAKSWLTNLDRASDDRKEHSVRAVRNVIIASRETAVYMRSMKDTGNQSHETEAHLSILWTELSFALQDIGITKLAKRCQIKGMHWANPNHYDEDFLQKADVGLERMEKLANEILVQINR
;
A
#
# COMPACT_ATOMS: atom_id res chain seq x y z
N MET A 1 11.24 -8.68 -11.04
CA MET A 1 10.85 -8.26 -9.68
C MET A 1 12.00 -8.42 -8.68
N LEU A 2 12.73 -9.55 -8.76
CA LEU A 2 13.76 -9.94 -7.79
C LEU A 2 15.03 -9.06 -7.74
N LYS A 3 15.50 -8.47 -8.85
CA LYS A 3 16.76 -7.68 -8.85
C LYS A 3 16.68 -6.40 -7.99
N HIS A 4 15.60 -5.64 -8.11
CA HIS A 4 15.43 -4.40 -7.35
C HIS A 4 15.12 -4.65 -5.87
N ALA A 5 14.32 -5.68 -5.57
CA ALA A 5 14.06 -6.09 -4.18
C ALA A 5 15.35 -6.55 -3.49
N LYS A 6 16.21 -7.31 -4.18
CA LYS A 6 17.50 -7.76 -3.64
C LYS A 6 18.46 -6.61 -3.37
N SER A 7 18.58 -5.66 -4.31
CA SER A 7 19.43 -4.48 -4.12
C SER A 7 18.94 -3.59 -2.97
N TRP A 8 17.63 -3.42 -2.85
CA TRP A 8 17.04 -2.67 -1.74
C TRP A 8 17.32 -3.35 -0.39
N LEU A 9 17.12 -4.67 -0.29
CA LEU A 9 17.43 -5.43 0.92
C LEU A 9 18.88 -5.31 1.33
N THR A 10 19.83 -5.42 0.40
CA THR A 10 21.26 -5.26 0.71
C THR A 10 21.58 -3.85 1.23
N ASN A 11 20.89 -2.82 0.72
CA ASN A 11 21.05 -1.45 1.22
C ASN A 11 20.39 -1.26 2.59
N LEU A 12 19.26 -1.93 2.85
CA LEU A 12 18.55 -1.87 4.12
C LEU A 12 19.29 -2.61 5.24
N ASP A 13 19.91 -3.75 4.93
CA ASP A 13 20.71 -4.53 5.87
C ASP A 13 21.86 -3.70 6.48
N ARG A 14 22.48 -2.85 5.65
CA ARG A 14 23.55 -1.92 6.03
C ARG A 14 23.06 -0.58 6.58
N ALA A 15 21.75 -0.35 6.63
CA ALA A 15 21.19 0.90 7.11
C ALA A 15 21.17 0.95 8.65
N SER A 16 21.00 2.17 9.19
CA SER A 16 20.77 2.36 10.63
C SER A 16 19.49 1.67 11.11
N ASP A 17 19.43 1.41 12.41
CA ASP A 17 18.23 0.83 13.04
C ASP A 17 16.99 1.70 12.81
N ASP A 18 17.13 3.03 12.85
CA ASP A 18 16.04 3.96 12.53
C ASP A 18 15.47 3.74 11.11
N ARG A 19 16.35 3.51 10.12
CA ARG A 19 15.94 3.23 8.73
C ARG A 19 15.26 1.87 8.61
N LYS A 20 15.70 0.88 9.37
CA LYS A 20 15.06 -0.45 9.44
C LYS A 20 13.68 -0.35 10.07
N GLU A 21 13.56 0.34 11.21
CA GLU A 21 12.28 0.54 11.89
C GLU A 21 11.30 1.31 11.00
N HIS A 22 11.75 2.39 10.36
CA HIS A 22 10.94 3.18 9.43
C HIS A 22 10.43 2.31 8.26
N SER A 23 11.28 1.44 7.72
CA SER A 23 10.90 0.51 6.65
C SER A 23 9.85 -0.51 7.12
N VAL A 24 10.04 -1.11 8.30
CA VAL A 24 9.07 -2.03 8.89
C VAL A 24 7.73 -1.34 9.13
N ARG A 25 7.75 -0.10 9.65
CA ARG A 25 6.55 0.70 9.91
C ARG A 25 5.78 1.00 8.63
N ALA A 26 6.46 1.51 7.59
CA ALA A 26 5.84 1.81 6.31
C ALA A 26 5.17 0.57 5.69
N VAL A 27 5.85 -0.58 5.72
CA VAL A 27 5.30 -1.83 5.18
C VAL A 27 4.12 -2.36 6.01
N ARG A 28 4.17 -2.26 7.35
CA ARG A 28 3.03 -2.61 8.21
C ARG A 28 1.81 -1.71 7.94
N ASN A 29 2.02 -0.42 7.71
CA ASN A 29 0.92 0.50 7.46
C ASN A 29 0.19 0.21 6.13
N VAL A 30 0.84 -0.42 5.15
CA VAL A 30 0.14 -0.96 3.96
C VAL A 30 -0.89 -2.00 4.34
N ILE A 31 -0.57 -2.89 5.30
CA ILE A 31 -1.51 -3.92 5.78
C ILE A 31 -2.68 -3.27 6.52
N ILE A 32 -2.41 -2.25 7.33
CA ILE A 32 -3.45 -1.50 8.05
C ILE A 32 -4.39 -0.82 7.05
N ALA A 33 -3.85 -0.07 6.09
CA ALA A 33 -4.63 0.62 5.08
C ALA A 33 -5.46 -0.35 4.22
N SER A 34 -4.91 -1.52 3.88
CA SER A 34 -5.66 -2.57 3.18
C SER A 34 -6.88 -3.03 3.96
N ARG A 35 -6.70 -3.31 5.26
CA ARG A 35 -7.78 -3.77 6.14
C ARG A 35 -8.85 -2.70 6.36
N GLU A 36 -8.43 -1.47 6.59
CA GLU A 36 -9.35 -0.33 6.74
C GLU A 36 -10.18 -0.12 5.47
N THR A 37 -9.52 -0.20 4.30
CA THR A 37 -10.20 -0.14 3.01
C THR A 37 -11.21 -1.28 2.85
N ALA A 38 -10.84 -2.51 3.24
CA ALA A 38 -11.75 -3.65 3.16
C ALA A 38 -12.98 -3.50 4.07
N VAL A 39 -12.80 -2.93 5.27
CA VAL A 39 -13.90 -2.61 6.19
C VAL A 39 -14.84 -1.60 5.56
N TYR A 40 -14.32 -0.52 4.97
CA TYR A 40 -15.14 0.46 4.27
C TYR A 40 -15.89 -0.14 3.09
N MET A 41 -15.21 -0.90 2.23
CA MET A 41 -15.84 -1.58 1.09
C MET A 41 -16.98 -2.52 1.50
N ARG A 42 -16.80 -3.25 2.62
CA ARG A 42 -17.87 -4.07 3.18
C ARG A 42 -19.03 -3.22 3.68
N SER A 43 -18.76 -2.15 4.42
CA SER A 43 -19.81 -1.25 4.93
C SER A 43 -20.63 -0.62 3.80
N MET A 44 -19.97 -0.18 2.72
CA MET A 44 -20.64 0.30 1.51
C MET A 44 -21.53 -0.79 0.89
N LYS A 45 -21.05 -2.03 0.80
CA LYS A 45 -21.83 -3.15 0.27
C LYS A 45 -23.05 -3.48 1.14
N ASP A 46 -22.89 -3.44 2.46
CA ASP A 46 -23.94 -3.80 3.41
C ASP A 46 -25.01 -2.70 3.55
N THR A 47 -24.64 -1.42 3.40
CA THR A 47 -25.56 -0.28 3.60
C THR A 47 -25.97 0.45 2.32
N GLY A 48 -25.25 0.28 1.22
CA GLY A 48 -25.41 1.03 -0.02
C GLY A 48 -24.92 2.49 0.04
N ASN A 49 -24.41 2.95 1.18
CA ASN A 49 -24.04 4.34 1.39
C ASN A 49 -22.54 4.56 1.23
N GLN A 50 -22.19 5.56 0.42
CA GLN A 50 -20.83 6.09 0.34
C GLN A 50 -20.60 7.14 1.42
N SER A 51 -19.39 7.17 1.97
CA SER A 51 -18.92 8.17 2.92
C SER A 51 -17.75 8.94 2.30
N HIS A 52 -18.00 10.14 1.81
CA HIS A 52 -16.95 10.99 1.22
C HIS A 52 -15.85 11.35 2.21
N GLU A 53 -16.17 11.43 3.50
CA GLU A 53 -15.17 11.62 4.56
C GLU A 53 -14.21 10.42 4.64
N THR A 54 -14.74 9.20 4.61
CA THR A 54 -13.93 7.97 4.61
C THR A 54 -13.13 7.84 3.32
N GLU A 55 -13.70 8.19 2.17
CA GLU A 55 -13.00 8.21 0.88
C GLU A 55 -11.83 9.19 0.88
N ALA A 56 -12.03 10.41 1.39
CA ALA A 56 -10.97 11.41 1.55
C ALA A 56 -9.86 10.90 2.49
N HIS A 57 -10.24 10.28 3.61
CA HIS A 57 -9.29 9.67 4.53
C HIS A 57 -8.44 8.58 3.84
N LEU A 58 -9.09 7.62 3.16
CA LEU A 58 -8.39 6.55 2.44
C LEU A 58 -7.49 7.12 1.33
N SER A 59 -7.94 8.13 0.60
CA SER A 59 -7.13 8.80 -0.42
C SER A 59 -5.82 9.34 0.15
N ILE A 60 -5.89 10.05 1.28
CA ILE A 60 -4.72 10.62 1.95
C ILE A 60 -3.82 9.49 2.47
N LEU A 61 -4.39 8.52 3.19
CA LEU A 61 -3.65 7.39 3.76
C LEU A 61 -2.83 6.64 2.69
N TRP A 62 -3.47 6.31 1.57
CA TRP A 62 -2.78 5.61 0.48
C TRP A 62 -1.74 6.49 -0.23
N THR A 63 -1.96 7.80 -0.30
CA THR A 63 -0.99 8.76 -0.85
C THR A 63 0.25 8.88 0.02
N GLU A 64 0.08 9.04 1.33
CA GLU A 64 1.19 9.10 2.30
C GLU A 64 2.02 7.82 2.28
N LEU A 65 1.36 6.65 2.20
CA LEU A 65 2.05 5.37 2.03
C LEU A 65 2.85 5.30 0.74
N SER A 66 2.37 5.90 -0.35
CA SER A 66 3.12 5.96 -1.60
C SER A 66 4.44 6.71 -1.43
N PHE A 67 4.44 7.81 -0.68
CA PHE A 67 5.65 8.57 -0.38
C PHE A 67 6.59 7.80 0.53
N ALA A 68 6.08 7.28 1.66
CA ALA A 68 6.90 6.53 2.62
C ALA A 68 7.58 5.31 1.97
N LEU A 69 6.86 4.56 1.13
CA LEU A 69 7.41 3.42 0.41
C LEU A 69 8.42 3.82 -0.68
N GLN A 70 8.21 4.98 -1.32
CA GLN A 70 9.15 5.53 -2.29
C GLN A 70 10.47 5.92 -1.61
N ASP A 71 10.39 6.57 -0.45
CA ASP A 71 11.55 7.04 0.32
C ASP A 71 12.44 5.89 0.81
N ILE A 72 11.83 4.76 1.15
CA ILE A 72 12.58 3.55 1.50
C ILE A 72 12.98 2.71 0.28
N GLY A 73 12.52 3.03 -0.94
CA GLY A 73 12.95 2.35 -2.17
C GLY A 73 12.08 1.16 -2.62
N ILE A 74 10.90 0.95 -2.03
CA ILE A 74 9.93 -0.10 -2.42
C ILE A 74 8.99 0.47 -3.50
N THR A 75 9.57 0.86 -4.62
CA THR A 75 8.91 1.66 -5.69
C THR A 75 7.68 1.00 -6.31
N LYS A 76 7.67 -0.34 -6.43
CA LYS A 76 6.52 -1.06 -6.98
C LYS A 76 5.29 -1.00 -6.08
N LEU A 77 5.49 -1.15 -4.76
CA LEU A 77 4.39 -1.06 -3.81
C LEU A 77 3.96 0.39 -3.63
N ALA A 78 4.91 1.33 -3.63
CA ALA A 78 4.65 2.77 -3.67
C ALA A 78 3.70 3.15 -4.81
N LYS A 79 3.97 2.68 -6.03
CA LYS A 79 3.12 2.96 -7.20
C LYS A 79 1.70 2.43 -7.05
N ARG A 80 1.54 1.26 -6.42
CA ARG A 80 0.21 0.67 -6.15
C ARG A 80 -0.56 1.46 -5.11
N CYS A 81 0.10 1.90 -4.05
CA CYS A 81 -0.47 2.82 -3.06
C CYS A 81 -0.90 4.14 -3.72
N GLN A 82 -0.09 4.69 -4.63
CA GLN A 82 -0.47 5.90 -5.38
C GLN A 82 -1.76 5.69 -6.19
N ILE A 83 -1.88 4.56 -6.90
CA ILE A 83 -3.10 4.22 -7.66
C ILE A 83 -4.31 4.10 -6.74
N LYS A 84 -4.15 3.49 -5.56
CA LYS A 84 -5.22 3.42 -4.56
C LYS A 84 -5.61 4.78 -4.00
N GLY A 85 -4.65 5.67 -3.75
CA GLY A 85 -4.93 7.04 -3.34
C GLY A 85 -5.78 7.77 -4.36
N MET A 86 -5.37 7.72 -5.64
CA MET A 86 -6.14 8.31 -6.75
C MET A 86 -7.53 7.68 -6.91
N HIS A 87 -7.65 6.37 -6.72
CA HIS A 87 -8.95 5.69 -6.76
C HIS A 87 -9.88 6.20 -5.66
N TRP A 88 -9.42 6.37 -4.43
CA TRP A 88 -10.30 6.87 -3.37
C TRP A 88 -10.57 8.37 -3.45
N ALA A 89 -9.71 9.15 -4.13
CA ALA A 89 -10.00 10.54 -4.47
C ALA A 89 -11.16 10.68 -5.49
N ASN A 90 -11.33 9.67 -6.34
CA ASN A 90 -12.46 9.57 -7.27
C ASN A 90 -12.71 8.09 -7.63
N PRO A 91 -13.62 7.40 -6.92
CA PRO A 91 -13.85 5.96 -7.10
C PRO A 91 -14.30 5.57 -8.51
N ASN A 92 -14.88 6.51 -9.26
CA ASN A 92 -15.35 6.33 -10.64
C ASN A 92 -14.28 6.59 -11.70
N HIS A 93 -13.06 6.97 -11.29
CA HIS A 93 -12.00 7.33 -12.23
C HIS A 93 -11.38 6.12 -12.93
N TYR A 94 -11.24 5.00 -12.23
CA TYR A 94 -10.67 3.76 -12.76
C TYR A 94 -11.74 2.68 -12.85
N ASP A 95 -11.81 2.00 -13.99
CA ASP A 95 -12.62 0.81 -14.14
C ASP A 95 -11.96 -0.41 -13.47
N GLU A 96 -12.74 -1.47 -13.30
CA GLU A 96 -12.29 -2.69 -12.64
C GLU A 96 -11.16 -3.38 -13.41
N ASP A 97 -11.17 -3.31 -14.74
CA ASP A 97 -10.12 -3.87 -15.61
C ASP A 97 -8.77 -3.17 -15.37
N PHE A 98 -8.75 -1.84 -15.25
CA PHE A 98 -7.57 -1.07 -14.90
C PHE A 98 -7.06 -1.44 -13.51
N LEU A 99 -7.94 -1.50 -12.51
CA LEU A 99 -7.57 -1.84 -11.13
C LEU A 99 -7.00 -3.27 -11.04
N GLN A 100 -7.55 -4.20 -11.80
CA GLN A 100 -7.03 -5.57 -11.89
C GLN A 100 -5.65 -5.61 -12.56
N LYS A 101 -5.48 -4.94 -13.71
CA LYS A 101 -4.19 -4.85 -14.43
C LYS A 101 -3.11 -4.14 -13.62
N ALA A 102 -3.49 -3.16 -12.82
CA ALA A 102 -2.58 -2.45 -11.92
C ALA A 102 -2.10 -3.30 -10.72
N ASP A 103 -2.69 -4.49 -10.51
CA ASP A 103 -2.36 -5.42 -9.42
C ASP A 103 -2.48 -4.75 -8.03
N VAL A 104 -3.52 -3.91 -7.86
CA VAL A 104 -3.81 -3.12 -6.64
C VAL A 104 -4.90 -3.73 -5.76
N GLY A 105 -5.20 -5.02 -5.94
CA GLY A 105 -6.10 -5.74 -5.03
C GLY A 105 -5.56 -5.71 -3.59
N LEU A 106 -6.45 -5.49 -2.60
CA LEU A 106 -6.04 -5.35 -1.19
C LEU A 106 -5.30 -6.59 -0.69
N GLU A 107 -5.82 -7.78 -0.98
CA GLU A 107 -5.18 -9.07 -0.65
C GLU A 107 -3.78 -9.19 -1.27
N ARG A 108 -3.62 -8.76 -2.52
CA ARG A 108 -2.34 -8.77 -3.20
C ARG A 108 -1.34 -7.84 -2.54
N MET A 109 -1.79 -6.63 -2.18
CA MET A 109 -0.95 -5.64 -1.50
C MET A 109 -0.52 -6.14 -0.12
N GLU A 110 -1.43 -6.76 0.64
CA GLU A 110 -1.11 -7.38 1.93
C GLU A 110 -0.11 -8.53 1.77
N LYS A 111 -0.29 -9.40 0.78
CA LYS A 111 0.63 -10.50 0.50
C LYS A 111 2.05 -9.99 0.24
N LEU A 112 2.19 -8.98 -0.61
CA LEU A 112 3.49 -8.37 -0.92
C LEU A 112 4.11 -7.70 0.31
N ALA A 113 3.31 -6.98 1.11
CA ALA A 113 3.80 -6.38 2.34
C ALA A 113 4.33 -7.44 3.33
N ASN A 114 3.62 -8.55 3.49
CA ASN A 114 4.07 -9.67 4.33
C ASN A 114 5.35 -10.33 3.78
N GLU A 115 5.44 -10.58 2.48
CA GLU A 115 6.65 -11.11 1.84
C GLU A 115 7.87 -10.20 2.07
N ILE A 116 7.68 -8.88 2.05
CA ILE A 116 8.73 -7.91 2.35
C ILE A 116 9.10 -7.94 3.83
N LEU A 117 8.14 -7.96 4.76
CA LEU A 117 8.42 -8.04 6.21
C LEU A 117 9.25 -9.28 6.56
N VAL A 118 8.94 -10.42 5.94
CA VAL A 118 9.73 -11.66 6.13
C VAL A 118 11.17 -11.48 5.64
N GLN A 119 11.39 -10.70 4.58
CA GLN A 119 12.74 -10.44 4.06
C GLN A 119 13.52 -9.43 4.92
N ILE A 120 12.85 -8.48 5.58
CA ILE A 120 13.50 -7.52 6.49
C ILE A 120 13.95 -8.20 7.80
N ASN A 121 13.15 -9.14 8.31
CA ASN A 121 13.39 -9.80 9.62
C ASN A 121 14.27 -11.06 9.53
N ARG A 122 14.83 -11.35 8.35
CA ARG A 122 15.78 -12.45 8.14
C ARG A 122 17.20 -11.96 8.32
#